data_AF-A0A2D3NUR6-F1
#
_entry.id   AF-A0A2D3NUR6-F1
#
_cell.length_a   1.000
_cell.length_b   1.000
_cell.length_c   1.000
_cell.angle_alpha   90.00
_cell.angle_beta   90.00
_cell.angle_gamma   90.00
#
_symmetry.space_group_name_H-M   'P 1'
#
loop_
_entity.id
_entity.type
_entity.pdbx_description
1 polymer ?
#
loop_
_entity_poly.entity_id
_entity_poly.type
_entity_poly.pdbx_seq_one_letter_code
_entity_poly.pdbx_strand_id
1 'polypeptide(L)'
;MYSTSFDEIFDKIIGNKKEVVIKRKNKAEDLILLTATRYKEILEKIEELKYYNEIRRRAEDLDAGNGKVHTIAEMEKMLEAIK
;
A
#
# COMPACT_ATOMS: atom_id res chain seq x y z
N MET A 1 -27.28 -4.10 -28.61
CA MET A 1 -25.87 -4.00 -28.16
C MET A 1 -25.90 -3.13 -26.92
N TYR A 2 -25.83 -3.72 -25.72
CA TYR A 2 -25.83 -2.93 -24.49
C TYR A 2 -24.44 -2.38 -24.27
N SER A 3 -24.16 -1.18 -24.79
CA SER A 3 -23.07 -0.36 -24.26
C SER A 3 -23.58 0.24 -22.96
N THR A 4 -23.17 -0.31 -21.82
CA THR A 4 -23.28 0.40 -20.54
C THR A 4 -22.67 1.79 -20.75
N SER A 5 -23.42 2.84 -20.47
CA SER A 5 -22.91 4.20 -20.65
C SER A 5 -21.76 4.43 -19.68
N PHE A 6 -20.85 5.34 -20.04
CA PHE A 6 -19.74 5.71 -19.17
C PHE A 6 -20.25 6.27 -17.83
N ASP A 7 -21.41 6.93 -17.86
CA ASP A 7 -22.09 7.49 -16.69
C ASP A 7 -22.61 6.39 -15.74
N GLU A 8 -23.21 5.31 -16.26
CA GLU A 8 -23.62 4.16 -15.44
C GLU A 8 -22.43 3.47 -14.74
N ILE A 9 -21.25 3.52 -15.34
CA ILE A 9 -20.01 3.00 -14.73
C ILE A 9 -19.57 3.92 -13.59
N PHE A 10 -19.61 5.23 -13.78
CA PHE A 10 -19.32 6.20 -12.71
C PHE A 10 -20.28 6.09 -11.53
N ASP A 11 -21.58 6.02 -11.80
CA ASP A 11 -22.60 5.91 -10.76
C ASP A 11 -22.42 4.63 -9.95
N LYS A 12 -22.03 3.52 -10.59
CA LYS A 12 -21.70 2.28 -9.88
C LYS A 12 -20.46 2.41 -9.01
N ILE A 13 -19.42 3.11 -9.44
CA ILE A 13 -18.19 3.30 -8.66
C ILE A 13 -18.42 4.21 -7.46
N ILE A 14 -19.15 5.32 -7.67
CA ILE A 14 -19.49 6.28 -6.62
C ILE A 14 -20.49 5.65 -5.63
N GLY A 15 -21.49 4.93 -6.13
CA GLY A 15 -22.54 4.31 -5.33
C GLY A 15 -22.10 3.06 -4.55
N ASN A 16 -21.19 2.22 -5.09
CA ASN A 16 -20.76 0.98 -4.42
C ASN A 16 -19.45 1.09 -3.64
N LYS A 17 -18.74 2.22 -3.66
CA LYS A 17 -17.41 2.39 -3.02
C LYS A 17 -16.42 1.24 -3.31
N LYS A 18 -16.60 0.53 -4.42
CA LYS A 18 -15.81 -0.67 -4.78
C LYS A 18 -15.33 -0.59 -6.21
N GLU A 19 -14.27 -1.33 -6.44
CA GLU A 19 -13.57 -1.46 -7.72
C GLU A 19 -14.47 -2.09 -8.79
N VAL A 20 -14.35 -1.57 -10.01
CA VAL A 20 -15.04 -2.13 -11.18
C VAL A 20 -14.01 -2.76 -12.10
N VAL A 21 -14.18 -4.05 -12.40
CA VAL A 21 -13.32 -4.78 -13.33
C VAL A 21 -13.94 -4.76 -14.73
N ILE A 22 -13.21 -4.19 -15.68
CA ILE A 22 -13.57 -4.12 -17.10
C ILE A 22 -12.82 -5.23 -17.82
N LYS A 23 -13.53 -6.33 -18.09
CA LYS A 23 -12.97 -7.47 -18.82
C LYS A 23 -12.85 -7.17 -20.30
N ARG A 24 -11.66 -7.37 -20.86
CA ARG A 24 -11.43 -7.15 -22.29
C ARG A 24 -11.62 -8.45 -23.08
N LYS A 25 -12.30 -8.37 -24.22
CA LYS A 25 -12.57 -9.54 -25.08
C LYS A 25 -11.36 -9.99 -25.90
N ASN A 26 -10.39 -9.10 -26.12
CA ASN A 26 -9.12 -9.46 -26.72
C ASN A 26 -8.18 -10.01 -25.65
N LYS A 27 -7.13 -10.77 -26.02
CA LYS A 27 -6.12 -11.32 -25.09
C LYS A 27 -5.27 -10.25 -24.35
N ALA A 28 -5.75 -9.00 -24.31
CA ALA A 28 -5.14 -7.93 -23.56
C ALA A 28 -5.53 -8.04 -22.07
N GLU A 29 -4.79 -7.34 -21.22
CA GLU A 29 -5.03 -7.32 -19.79
C GLU A 29 -6.39 -6.68 -19.44
N ASP A 30 -7.02 -7.20 -18.39
CA ASP A 30 -8.22 -6.63 -17.80
C ASP A 30 -7.91 -5.29 -17.13
N LEU A 31 -8.85 -4.36 -17.16
CA LEU A 31 -8.70 -3.04 -16.52
C LEU A 31 -9.49 -3.01 -15.22
N ILE A 32 -8.96 -2.31 -14.20
CA ILE A 32 -9.65 -2.06 -12.94
C ILE A 32 -9.81 -0.54 -12.79
N LEU A 33 -11.05 -0.10 -12.54
CA LEU A 33 -11.37 1.29 -12.27
C LEU A 33 -11.61 1.47 -10.77
N LEU A 34 -10.88 2.43 -10.18
CA LEU A 34 -10.89 2.75 -8.76
C LEU A 34 -11.18 4.23 -8.56
N THR A 35 -11.81 4.60 -7.44
CA THR A 35 -11.81 6.00 -7.01
C THR A 35 -10.41 6.42 -6.58
N ALA A 36 -10.09 7.70 -6.70
CA ALA A 36 -8.83 8.25 -6.22
C ALA A 36 -8.64 8.01 -4.70
N THR A 37 -9.72 8.09 -3.93
CA THR A 37 -9.72 7.76 -2.49
C THR A 37 -9.31 6.31 -2.26
N ARG A 38 -9.94 5.36 -2.97
CA ARG A 38 -9.64 3.95 -2.82
C ARG A 38 -8.20 3.62 -3.23
N TYR A 39 -7.71 4.25 -4.29
CA TYR A 39 -6.32 4.12 -4.72
C TYR A 39 -5.35 4.58 -3.62
N LYS A 40 -5.59 5.73 -2.98
CA LYS A 40 -4.76 6.22 -1.87
C LYS A 40 -4.78 5.28 -0.66
N GLU A 41 -5.94 4.79 -0.26
CA GLU A 41 -6.07 3.81 0.84
C GLU A 41 -5.25 2.53 0.57
N ILE A 42 -5.22 2.07 -0.68
CA ILE A 42 -4.41 0.90 -1.05
C ILE A 42 -2.92 1.20 -0.91
N LEU A 43 -2.47 2.38 -1.37
CA LEU A 43 -1.07 2.78 -1.21
C LEU A 43 -0.65 2.88 0.25
N GLU A 44 -1.48 3.49 1.11
CA GLU A 44 -1.22 3.59 2.55
C GLU A 44 -1.07 2.21 3.19
N LYS A 45 -1.98 1.28 2.87
CA LYS A 45 -1.88 -0.10 3.35
C LYS A 45 -0.65 -0.84 2.86
N ILE A 46 -0.21 -0.58 1.63
CA ILE A 46 1.04 -1.16 1.11
C ILE A 46 2.25 -0.65 1.91
N GLU A 47 2.29 0.64 2.23
CA GLU A 47 3.37 1.21 3.04
C GLU A 47 3.36 0.66 4.48
N GLU A 48 2.19 0.53 5.10
CA GLU A 48 2.05 -0.12 6.41
C GLU A 48 2.58 -1.56 6.38
N LEU A 49 2.21 -2.34 5.35
CA LEU A 49 2.70 -3.72 5.19
C LEU A 49 4.22 -3.79 5.00
N LYS A 50 4.81 -2.84 4.28
CA LYS A 50 6.28 -2.75 4.16
C LYS A 50 6.93 -2.48 5.51
N TYR A 51 6.38 -1.55 6.29
CA TYR A 51 6.85 -1.25 7.64
C TYR A 51 6.79 -2.47 8.56
N TYR A 52 5.67 -3.21 8.56
CA TYR A 52 5.54 -4.44 9.33
C TYR A 52 6.55 -5.52 8.90
N ASN A 53 6.79 -5.68 7.60
CA ASN A 53 7.81 -6.61 7.10
C ASN A 53 9.22 -6.20 7.56
N GLU A 54 9.51 -4.90 7.62
CA GLU A 54 10.80 -4.42 8.13
C GLU A 54 10.98 -4.70 9.62
N ILE A 55 9.93 -4.45 10.44
CA ILE A 55 9.96 -4.82 11.87
C ILE A 55 10.22 -6.31 12.02
N ARG A 56 9.50 -7.15 11.26
CA ARG A 56 9.66 -8.61 11.33
C ARG A 56 11.10 -9.02 11.00
N ARG A 57 11.67 -8.48 9.91
CA ARG A 57 13.08 -8.73 9.54
C ARG A 57 14.06 -8.31 10.63
N ARG A 58 13.84 -7.13 11.25
CA ARG A 58 14.69 -6.65 12.34
C ARG A 58 14.56 -7.51 13.61
N ALA A 59 13.37 -8.05 13.89
CA ALA A 59 13.17 -8.99 15.00
C ALA A 59 13.90 -10.32 14.73
N GLU A 60 13.81 -10.86 13.52
CA GLU A 60 14.57 -12.04 13.09
C GLU A 60 16.10 -11.80 13.20
N ASP A 61 16.59 -10.63 12.79
CA ASP A 61 18.00 -10.24 12.93
C ASP A 61 18.44 -10.15 14.41
N LEU A 62 17.57 -9.65 15.31
CA LEU A 62 17.81 -9.59 16.75
C LEU A 62 17.87 -10.99 17.38
N ASP A 63 16.90 -11.85 17.05
CA ASP A 63 16.85 -13.24 17.55
C ASP A 63 18.06 -14.06 17.07
N ALA A 64 18.56 -13.77 15.87
CA ALA A 64 19.80 -14.36 15.35
C ALA A 64 21.09 -13.79 15.98
N GLY A 65 20.99 -12.81 16.88
CA GLY A 65 22.13 -12.15 17.53
C GLY A 65 22.85 -11.11 16.66
N ASN A 66 22.29 -10.76 15.49
CA ASN A 66 22.86 -9.77 14.57
C ASN A 66 22.39 -8.34 14.87
N GLY A 67 21.41 -8.17 15.75
CA GLY A 67 20.88 -6.85 16.10
C GLY A 67 21.78 -6.09 17.09
N LYS A 68 21.82 -4.76 16.94
CA LYS A 68 22.45 -3.85 17.89
C LYS A 68 21.38 -3.13 18.69
N VAL A 69 21.42 -3.29 20.01
CA VAL A 69 20.55 -2.57 20.94
C VAL A 69 21.32 -1.35 21.45
N HIS A 70 20.72 -0.17 21.32
CA HIS A 70 21.25 1.09 21.82
C HIS A 70 20.32 1.64 22.91
N THR A 71 20.91 2.29 23.90
CA THR A 71 20.16 3.08 24.88
C THR A 71 19.67 4.39 24.25
N ILE A 72 18.63 4.99 24.85
CA ILE A 72 18.09 6.29 24.39
C ILE A 72 19.19 7.37 24.41
N ALA A 73 19.98 7.43 25.47
CA ALA A 73 21.06 8.40 25.61
C ALA A 73 22.16 8.25 24.54
N GLU A 74 22.45 7.02 24.09
CA GLU A 74 23.39 6.79 22.98
C GLU A 74 22.81 7.29 21.65
N MET A 75 21.51 7.07 21.42
CA MET A 75 20.83 7.55 20.22
C MET A 75 20.75 9.08 20.16
N GLU A 76 20.49 9.75 21.29
CA GLU A 76 20.50 11.21 21.40
C GLU A 76 21.86 11.79 20.99
N LYS A 77 22.96 11.22 21.51
CA LYS A 77 24.32 11.63 21.14
C LYS A 77 24.64 11.39 19.66
N MET A 78 24.18 10.28 19.09
CA MET A 78 24.38 10.00 17.65
C MET A 78 23.62 11.00 16.78
N LEU A 79 22.40 11.39 17.15
CA LEU A 79 21.60 12.37 16.41
C LEU A 79 22.21 13.77 16.45
N GLU A 80 22.80 14.17 17.58
CA GLU A 80 23.52 15.44 17.69
C GLU A 80 24.76 15.49 16.80
N ALA A 81 25.44 14.37 16.58
CA ALA A 81 26.63 14.29 15.75
C ALA A 81 26.36 14.35 14.23
N ILE A 82 25.09 14.20 13.81
CA ILE A 82 24.68 14.20 12.39
C ILE A 82 24.02 15.55 12.00
N LYS A 83 23.78 16.45 12.98
CA LYS A 83 23.35 17.83 12.74
C LYS A 83 24.54 18.72 12.41
#